data_AF-A0A962Q0A9-F1
#
_entry.id   AF-A0A962Q0A9-F1
#
_cell.length_a   1.000
_cell.length_b   1.000
_cell.length_c   1.000
_cell.angle_alpha   90.00
_cell.angle_beta   90.00
_cell.angle_gamma   90.00
#
_symmetry.space_group_name_H-M   'P 1'
#
loop_
_entity.id
_entity.type
_entity.pdbx_description
1 polymer ?
#
loop_
_entity_poly.entity_id
_entity_poly.type
_entity_poly.pdbx_seq_one_letter_code
_entity_poly.pdbx_strand_id
1 'polypeptide(L)'
;MPPATSTAKKVVIVGLQTGVPLKRAIMPNGGLRMVLTILEAYGYKPDPYMVEALTRYCKSRNDAVFDVYTDDTRRCRSSLILTGLPDAYGRGRIIGDYSRVALYGVDRLLEFKKAEKHARDSQMSIDIYFERDIENGMLTESQAQESINDFVIKLRIARFLRTREHDEQHEGGCSQVCDPAC
;
A
#
# COMPACT_ATOMS: atom_id res chain seq x y z
N MET A 1 9.57 -13.45 14.00
CA MET A 1 8.71 -14.65 13.99
C MET A 1 9.42 -15.71 13.17
N PRO A 2 9.58 -16.96 13.64
CA PRO A 2 10.29 -18.00 12.88
C PRO A 2 9.52 -18.39 11.60
N PRO A 3 10.22 -18.88 10.55
CA PRO A 3 9.56 -19.34 9.33
C PRO A 3 8.74 -20.61 9.61
N ALA A 4 7.48 -20.61 9.18
CA ALA A 4 6.59 -21.76 9.37
C ALA A 4 6.82 -22.82 8.29
N THR A 5 7.79 -23.71 8.51
CA THR A 5 7.83 -25.01 7.83
C THR A 5 6.76 -25.92 8.45
N SER A 6 5.75 -26.29 7.68
CA SER A 6 4.75 -27.29 8.09
C SER A 6 5.44 -28.62 8.42
N THR A 7 5.15 -29.19 9.59
CA THR A 7 5.81 -30.39 10.13
C THR A 7 5.31 -31.69 9.50
N ALA A 8 5.37 -31.79 8.17
CA ALA A 8 5.23 -33.04 7.40
C ALA A 8 5.82 -32.86 5.99
N LYS A 9 6.65 -33.83 5.55
CA LYS A 9 7.45 -33.86 4.30
C LYS A 9 8.52 -32.75 4.17
N LYS A 10 9.70 -33.12 3.67
CA LYS A 10 10.68 -32.15 3.14
C LYS A 10 10.16 -31.61 1.80
N VAL A 11 9.72 -30.36 1.76
CA VAL A 11 9.39 -29.66 0.51
C VAL A 11 10.65 -28.94 0.03
N VAL A 12 10.95 -29.02 -1.28
CA VAL A 12 12.17 -28.44 -1.87
C VAL A 12 12.12 -26.91 -1.93
N ILE A 13 10.92 -26.35 -2.12
CA ILE A 13 10.65 -24.90 -2.10
C ILE A 13 9.84 -24.59 -0.84
N VAL A 14 10.20 -23.51 -0.15
CA VAL A 14 9.58 -23.10 1.13
C VAL A 14 9.06 -21.67 1.07
N GLY A 15 7.95 -21.42 1.76
CA GLY A 15 7.31 -20.11 1.89
C GLY A 15 5.82 -20.24 2.17
N LEU A 16 5.33 -19.54 3.19
CA LEU A 16 3.91 -19.44 3.53
C LEU A 16 3.52 -17.97 3.76
N GLN A 17 2.27 -17.62 3.47
CA GLN A 17 1.75 -16.26 3.67
C GLN A 17 1.63 -15.88 5.16
N THR A 18 1.49 -16.87 6.06
CA THR A 18 1.45 -16.66 7.51
C THR A 18 2.15 -17.83 8.24
N GLY A 19 2.19 -17.78 9.57
CA GLY A 19 2.80 -18.81 10.40
C GLY A 19 2.11 -20.20 10.41
N VAL A 20 1.07 -20.43 9.60
CA VAL A 20 0.35 -21.72 9.48
C VAL A 20 -0.13 -21.90 8.04
N PRO A 21 -0.09 -23.10 7.43
CA PRO A 21 -0.69 -23.36 6.12
C PRO A 21 -2.18 -22.95 6.08
N LEU A 22 -2.63 -22.46 4.93
CA LEU A 22 -4.02 -22.01 4.64
C LEU A 22 -4.58 -20.88 5.54
N LYS A 23 -3.91 -20.50 6.63
CA LYS A 23 -4.30 -19.35 7.47
C LYS A 23 -4.11 -18.05 6.69
N ARG A 24 -5.24 -17.43 6.32
CA ARG A 24 -5.31 -16.13 5.63
C ARG A 24 -4.74 -15.03 6.52
N ALA A 25 -3.98 -14.11 5.92
CA ALA A 25 -3.57 -12.86 6.57
C ALA A 25 -4.72 -11.85 6.50
N ILE A 26 -4.90 -11.04 7.55
CA ILE A 26 -5.67 -9.80 7.40
C ILE A 26 -4.78 -8.76 6.71
N MET A 27 -5.31 -8.17 5.65
CA MET A 27 -4.79 -6.93 5.10
C MET A 27 -5.72 -5.81 5.56
N PRO A 28 -5.45 -5.16 6.70
CA PRO A 28 -5.95 -3.80 6.92
C PRO A 28 -5.17 -2.88 5.98
N ASN A 29 -5.10 -3.21 4.66
CA ASN A 29 -4.34 -2.49 3.63
C ASN A 29 -4.98 -2.02 2.22
N GLY A 30 -6.29 -2.21 1.89
CA GLY A 30 -7.29 -1.50 0.95
C GLY A 30 -8.48 -0.47 1.38
N GLY A 31 -9.10 -0.39 2.60
CA GLY A 31 -10.03 0.55 3.36
C GLY A 31 -10.09 0.23 4.92
N LEU A 32 -10.67 0.82 6.00
CA LEU A 32 -10.67 0.07 7.35
C LEU A 32 -11.85 -0.91 7.54
N ARG A 33 -13.03 -0.50 7.04
CA ARG A 33 -14.34 -1.04 7.46
C ARG A 33 -14.51 -2.54 7.22
N MET A 34 -14.20 -3.03 6.01
CA MET A 34 -14.47 -4.42 5.61
C MET A 34 -13.62 -5.51 6.29
N VAL A 35 -12.53 -5.17 7.00
CA VAL A 35 -11.84 -6.17 7.83
C VAL A 35 -12.70 -6.48 9.05
N LEU A 36 -13.42 -5.49 9.60
CA LEU A 36 -14.36 -5.67 10.69
C LEU A 36 -15.56 -6.53 10.23
N THR A 37 -16.22 -6.12 9.13
CA THR A 37 -17.37 -6.85 8.55
C THR A 37 -17.09 -8.32 8.28
N ILE A 38 -15.87 -8.67 7.86
CA ILE A 38 -15.52 -10.05 7.51
C ILE A 38 -14.92 -10.82 8.71
N LEU A 39 -14.40 -10.13 9.74
CA LEU A 39 -14.18 -10.77 11.05
C LEU A 39 -15.52 -11.14 11.69
N GLU A 40 -16.49 -10.22 11.69
CA GLU A 40 -17.87 -10.43 12.17
C GLU A 40 -18.56 -11.58 11.42
N ALA A 41 -18.51 -11.61 10.09
CA ALA A 41 -19.09 -12.69 9.27
C ALA A 41 -18.46 -14.07 9.52
N TYR A 42 -17.21 -14.13 9.98
CA TYR A 42 -16.54 -15.37 10.41
C TYR A 42 -16.60 -15.59 11.94
N GLY A 43 -17.38 -14.80 12.69
CA GLY A 43 -17.56 -14.94 14.14
C GLY A 43 -16.37 -14.50 15.01
N TYR A 44 -15.36 -13.85 14.44
CA TYR A 44 -14.21 -13.34 15.17
C TYR A 44 -14.46 -11.91 15.68
N LYS A 45 -14.10 -11.66 16.94
CA LYS A 45 -14.04 -10.29 17.46
C LYS A 45 -12.71 -9.64 17.04
N PRO A 46 -12.71 -8.40 16.51
CA PRO A 46 -11.47 -7.67 16.26
C PRO A 46 -10.78 -7.29 17.57
N ASP A 47 -9.45 -7.22 17.55
CA ASP A 47 -8.68 -6.69 18.68
C ASP A 47 -8.95 -5.18 18.86
N PRO A 48 -9.41 -4.71 20.04
CA PRO A 48 -9.73 -3.30 20.25
C PRO A 48 -8.54 -2.36 20.01
N TYR A 49 -7.33 -2.78 20.37
CA TYR A 49 -6.12 -1.98 20.18
C TYR A 49 -5.78 -1.83 18.69
N MET A 50 -5.86 -2.91 17.91
CA MET A 50 -5.75 -2.87 16.45
C MET A 50 -6.80 -1.92 15.83
N VAL A 51 -8.05 -1.93 16.31
CA VAL A 51 -9.11 -1.04 15.79
C VAL A 51 -8.83 0.42 16.14
N GLU A 52 -8.46 0.75 17.38
CA GLU A 52 -8.09 2.12 17.74
C GLU A 52 -6.90 2.59 16.91
N ALA A 53 -5.82 1.79 16.85
CA ALA A 53 -4.59 2.17 16.17
C ALA A 53 -4.80 2.44 14.67
N LEU A 54 -5.60 1.61 13.99
CA LEU A 54 -5.91 1.81 12.57
C LEU A 54 -6.85 3.01 12.36
N THR A 55 -7.89 3.16 13.18
CA THR A 55 -8.84 4.28 13.08
C THR A 55 -8.18 5.64 13.37
N ARG A 56 -7.25 5.67 14.32
CA ARG A 56 -6.65 6.91 14.86
C ARG A 56 -5.37 7.33 14.14
N TYR A 57 -4.57 6.39 13.63
CA TYR A 57 -3.24 6.68 13.09
C TYR A 57 -3.05 6.31 11.60
N CYS A 58 -3.98 5.60 10.94
CA CYS A 58 -3.78 5.14 9.56
C CYS A 58 -5.03 5.29 8.66
N LYS A 59 -5.20 6.47 8.05
CA LYS A 59 -6.29 6.71 7.10
C LYS A 59 -6.19 5.82 5.84
N SER A 60 -7.33 5.29 5.42
CA SER A 60 -7.43 4.26 4.39
C SER A 60 -7.83 4.77 3.00
N ARG A 61 -8.02 3.87 2.02
CA ARG A 61 -8.26 4.16 0.58
C ARG A 61 -9.72 4.45 0.45
N ASN A 62 -10.53 3.56 1.03
CA ASN A 62 -11.96 3.70 1.19
C ASN A 62 -12.28 5.09 1.74
N ASP A 63 -11.75 5.45 2.92
CA ASP A 63 -11.98 6.79 3.50
C ASP A 63 -11.46 7.92 2.57
N ALA A 64 -10.21 7.83 2.08
CA ALA A 64 -9.62 8.88 1.25
C ALA A 64 -10.25 9.02 -0.16
N VAL A 65 -10.88 7.97 -0.69
CA VAL A 65 -11.61 7.96 -1.97
C VAL A 65 -13.04 8.41 -1.76
N PHE A 66 -13.73 7.93 -0.71
CA PHE A 66 -15.08 8.34 -0.37
C PHE A 66 -15.17 9.82 0.03
N ASP A 67 -14.15 10.38 0.67
CA ASP A 67 -14.06 11.81 0.98
C ASP A 67 -13.93 12.68 -0.27
N VAL A 68 -13.40 12.13 -1.37
CA VAL A 68 -13.21 12.82 -2.67
C VAL A 68 -14.35 12.52 -3.65
N TYR A 69 -15.11 11.45 -3.45
CA TYR A 69 -16.26 11.08 -4.27
C TYR A 69 -17.37 12.13 -4.22
N THR A 70 -17.76 12.60 -5.41
CA THR A 70 -18.97 13.42 -5.61
C THR A 70 -20.23 12.61 -5.33
N ASP A 71 -21.33 13.31 -5.00
CA ASP A 71 -22.63 12.65 -4.79
C ASP A 71 -23.19 12.02 -6.06
N ASP A 72 -22.75 12.45 -7.25
CA ASP A 72 -23.06 11.77 -8.52
C ASP A 72 -22.31 10.43 -8.64
N THR A 73 -21.03 10.39 -8.28
CA THR A 73 -20.25 9.14 -8.22
C THR A 73 -20.88 8.16 -7.23
N ARG A 74 -21.29 8.66 -6.04
CA ARG A 74 -21.98 7.87 -5.01
C ARG A 74 -23.34 7.35 -5.52
N ARG A 75 -24.14 8.22 -6.17
CA ARG A 75 -25.44 7.83 -6.77
C ARG A 75 -25.27 6.76 -7.84
N CYS A 76 -24.42 6.97 -8.84
CA CYS A 76 -24.16 6.00 -9.92
C CYS A 76 -23.64 4.65 -9.41
N ARG A 77 -22.86 4.63 -8.31
CA ARG A 77 -22.45 3.38 -7.65
C ARG A 77 -23.62 2.72 -6.91
N SER A 78 -24.42 3.48 -6.15
CA SER A 78 -25.60 2.97 -5.44
C SER A 78 -26.70 2.41 -6.37
N SER A 79 -26.82 2.96 -7.58
CA SER A 79 -27.74 2.49 -8.62
C SER A 79 -27.15 1.41 -9.53
N LEU A 80 -25.99 0.83 -9.18
CA LEU A 80 -25.27 -0.22 -9.93
C LEU A 80 -24.89 0.15 -11.38
N ILE A 81 -24.88 1.44 -11.74
CA ILE A 81 -24.38 1.95 -13.03
C ILE A 81 -22.84 1.91 -13.05
N LEU A 82 -22.21 2.17 -11.90
CA LEU A 82 -20.77 2.05 -11.71
C LEU A 82 -20.45 0.96 -10.67
N THR A 83 -20.16 -0.24 -11.16
CA THR A 83 -19.58 -1.36 -10.41
C THR A 83 -18.16 -1.65 -10.92
N GLY A 84 -17.41 -2.55 -10.28
CA GLY A 84 -16.04 -2.91 -10.73
C GLY A 84 -14.92 -1.96 -10.30
N LEU A 85 -15.19 -1.00 -9.39
CA LEU A 85 -14.26 0.07 -9.02
C LEU A 85 -13.24 -0.35 -7.94
N PRO A 86 -11.92 -0.08 -8.11
CA PRO A 86 -10.86 -0.44 -7.17
C PRO A 86 -10.72 0.51 -5.96
N ASP A 87 -11.84 1.02 -5.45
CA ASP A 87 -11.90 2.16 -4.53
C ASP A 87 -11.55 1.80 -3.07
N ALA A 88 -12.11 0.73 -2.50
CA ALA A 88 -11.56 0.15 -1.29
C ALA A 88 -10.69 -1.09 -1.50
N TYR A 89 -10.03 -1.29 -2.65
CA TYR A 89 -9.20 -2.48 -2.81
C TYR A 89 -7.81 -2.30 -3.39
N GLY A 90 -6.97 -3.31 -3.16
CA GLY A 90 -5.68 -3.45 -3.81
C GLY A 90 -5.84 -3.77 -5.28
N ARG A 91 -6.11 -2.73 -6.11
CA ARG A 91 -6.21 -2.63 -7.60
C ARG A 91 -5.77 -3.83 -8.47
N GLY A 92 -4.77 -4.61 -8.05
CA GLY A 92 -4.21 -5.71 -8.81
C GLY A 92 -3.54 -5.22 -10.09
N ARG A 93 -3.53 -6.08 -11.12
CA ARG A 93 -3.04 -5.77 -12.47
C ARG A 93 -1.62 -5.18 -12.52
N ILE A 94 -0.77 -5.59 -11.56
CA ILE A 94 0.67 -5.32 -11.52
C ILE A 94 1.37 -6.66 -11.52
N ILE A 95 2.06 -6.98 -12.62
CA ILE A 95 2.90 -8.17 -12.73
C ILE A 95 4.33 -7.74 -12.39
N GLY A 96 4.85 -8.23 -11.26
CA GLY A 96 6.26 -8.09 -10.93
C GLY A 96 7.11 -9.01 -11.80
N ASP A 97 8.25 -8.51 -12.28
CA ASP A 97 9.25 -9.33 -12.98
C ASP A 97 10.08 -10.11 -11.95
N TYR A 98 9.45 -11.16 -11.39
CA TYR A 98 10.03 -11.99 -10.32
C TYR A 98 11.29 -12.75 -10.78
N SER A 99 11.41 -13.02 -12.08
CA SER A 99 12.57 -13.65 -12.70
C SER A 99 13.88 -12.91 -12.40
N ARG A 100 13.82 -11.58 -12.22
CA ARG A 100 14.99 -10.76 -11.84
C ARG A 100 15.62 -11.18 -10.52
N VAL A 101 14.83 -11.66 -9.56
CA VAL A 101 15.34 -12.07 -8.24
C VAL A 101 16.24 -13.31 -8.38
N ALA A 102 15.85 -14.26 -9.24
CA ALA A 102 16.64 -15.44 -9.55
C ALA A 102 17.84 -15.14 -10.48
N LEU A 103 17.68 -14.19 -11.41
CA LEU A 103 18.70 -13.88 -12.43
C LEU A 103 19.80 -12.93 -11.94
N TYR A 104 19.49 -11.99 -11.03
CA TYR A 104 20.41 -10.93 -10.62
C TYR A 104 20.72 -10.88 -9.12
N GLY A 105 19.95 -11.60 -8.28
CA GLY A 105 20.03 -11.49 -6.82
C GLY A 105 19.38 -10.20 -6.27
N VAL A 106 19.07 -10.19 -4.97
CA VAL A 106 18.36 -9.06 -4.33
C VAL A 106 19.25 -7.83 -4.21
N ASP A 107 20.52 -8.01 -3.85
CA ASP A 107 21.44 -6.90 -3.53
C ASP A 107 21.69 -6.00 -4.74
N ARG A 108 21.94 -6.60 -5.91
CA ARG A 108 22.14 -5.88 -7.18
C ARG A 108 20.89 -5.11 -7.63
N LEU A 109 19.69 -5.64 -7.37
CA LEU A 109 18.43 -4.94 -7.64
C LEU A 109 18.22 -3.77 -6.68
N LEU A 110 18.69 -3.90 -5.44
CA LEU A 110 18.64 -2.86 -4.41
C LEU A 110 19.66 -1.73 -4.67
N GLU A 111 20.85 -2.06 -5.15
CA GLU A 111 21.83 -1.09 -5.68
C GLU A 111 21.28 -0.31 -6.88
N PHE A 112 20.73 -1.02 -7.86
CA PHE A 112 20.10 -0.39 -9.04
C PHE A 112 18.98 0.57 -8.63
N LYS A 113 18.10 0.18 -7.69
CA LYS A 113 17.03 1.05 -7.19
C LYS A 113 17.52 2.24 -6.36
N LYS A 114 18.67 2.14 -5.67
CA LYS A 114 19.33 3.30 -5.05
C LYS A 114 19.83 4.28 -6.12
N ALA A 115 20.51 3.78 -7.15
CA ALA A 115 21.02 4.63 -8.24
C ALA A 115 19.88 5.33 -9.00
N GLU A 116 18.79 4.63 -9.34
CA GLU A 116 17.58 5.22 -9.93
C GLU A 116 16.96 6.32 -9.04
N LYS A 117 17.00 6.17 -7.71
CA LYS A 117 16.49 7.19 -6.79
C LYS A 117 17.40 8.42 -6.80
N HIS A 118 18.71 8.25 -6.60
CA HIS A 118 19.66 9.36 -6.57
C HIS A 118 19.67 10.17 -7.88
N ALA A 119 19.55 9.51 -9.03
CA ALA A 119 19.45 10.16 -10.34
C ALA A 119 18.11 10.90 -10.59
N ARG A 120 17.13 10.77 -9.69
CA ARG A 120 15.81 11.40 -9.79
C ARG A 120 15.53 12.40 -8.67
N ASP A 121 16.15 12.23 -7.51
CA ASP A 121 16.19 13.24 -6.45
C ASP A 121 16.76 14.57 -7.01
N SER A 122 17.75 14.50 -7.90
CA SER A 122 18.35 15.64 -8.61
C SER A 122 17.52 16.20 -9.79
N GLN A 123 16.30 15.70 -10.05
CA GLN A 123 15.40 16.22 -11.10
C GLN A 123 14.23 17.05 -10.55
N MET A 124 14.09 17.14 -9.23
CA MET A 124 13.06 17.92 -8.54
C MET A 124 13.69 18.74 -7.41
N SER A 125 14.80 19.43 -7.71
CA SER A 125 15.47 20.33 -6.77
C SER A 125 14.57 21.51 -6.42
N ILE A 126 14.10 21.54 -5.18
CA ILE A 126 13.47 22.72 -4.59
C ILE A 126 14.51 23.85 -4.43
N ASP A 127 15.79 23.49 -4.50
CA ASP A 127 16.97 24.35 -4.46
C ASP A 127 16.91 25.49 -5.49
N ILE A 128 16.31 25.29 -6.67
CA ILE A 128 16.14 26.37 -7.68
C ILE A 128 15.37 27.57 -7.10
N TYR A 129 14.46 27.35 -6.15
CA TYR A 129 13.76 28.41 -5.45
C TYR A 129 14.57 28.96 -4.26
N PHE A 130 15.31 28.11 -3.54
CA PHE A 130 16.17 28.58 -2.44
C PHE A 130 17.39 29.35 -2.91
N GLU A 131 18.09 28.91 -3.96
CA GLU A 131 19.19 29.64 -4.61
C GLU A 131 18.70 31.02 -5.03
N ARG A 132 17.59 31.10 -5.78
CA ARG A 132 16.97 32.37 -6.18
C ARG A 132 16.60 33.26 -4.99
N ASP A 133 16.01 32.69 -3.94
CA ASP A 133 15.53 33.48 -2.80
C ASP A 133 16.65 33.85 -1.82
N ILE A 134 17.79 33.14 -1.83
CA ILE A 134 19.05 33.52 -1.18
C ILE A 134 19.76 34.61 -1.99
N GLU A 135 19.85 34.50 -3.31
CA GLU A 135 20.39 35.56 -4.19
C GLU A 135 19.63 36.88 -4.08
N ASN A 136 18.31 36.83 -3.91
CA ASN A 136 17.46 38.00 -3.66
C ASN A 136 17.46 38.47 -2.19
N GLY A 137 18.21 37.81 -1.30
CA GLY A 137 18.28 38.18 0.13
C GLY A 137 16.98 37.96 0.92
N MET A 138 16.03 37.20 0.38
CA MET A 138 14.74 36.87 1.01
C MET A 138 14.88 35.75 2.06
N LEU A 139 15.87 34.86 1.88
CA LEU A 139 16.20 33.77 2.78
C LEU A 139 17.69 33.71 3.09
N THR A 140 18.03 33.18 4.26
CA THR A 140 19.39 32.70 4.57
C THR A 140 19.46 31.18 4.45
N GLU A 141 20.67 30.65 4.21
CA GLU A 141 20.95 29.21 4.11
C GLU A 141 20.42 28.42 5.34
N SER A 142 20.55 28.99 6.55
CA SER A 142 20.02 28.38 7.78
C SER A 142 18.49 28.26 7.78
N GLN A 143 17.76 29.24 7.23
CA GLN A 143 16.30 29.22 7.14
C GLN A 143 15.81 28.27 6.03
N ALA A 144 16.55 28.17 4.92
CA ALA A 144 16.29 27.16 3.89
C ALA A 144 16.50 25.74 4.46
N GLN A 145 17.60 25.52 5.19
CA GLN A 145 17.91 24.24 5.81
C GLN A 145 16.89 23.84 6.91
N GLU A 146 16.41 24.80 7.70
CA GLU A 146 15.33 24.60 8.67
C GLU A 146 14.00 24.23 7.98
N SER A 147 13.65 24.93 6.89
CA SER A 147 12.48 24.64 6.06
C SER A 147 12.53 23.23 5.43
N ILE A 148 13.70 22.81 4.94
CA ILE A 148 13.94 21.46 4.41
C ILE A 148 13.81 20.43 5.54
N ASN A 149 14.38 20.68 6.72
CA ASN A 149 14.31 19.76 7.85
C ASN A 149 12.85 19.53 8.29
N ASP A 150 12.07 20.59 8.45
CA ASP A 150 10.65 20.50 8.83
C ASP A 150 9.78 19.82 7.75
N PHE A 151 10.07 20.07 6.46
CA PHE A 151 9.46 19.35 5.34
C PHE A 151 9.82 17.85 5.34
N VAL A 152 11.09 17.50 5.56
CA VAL A 152 11.55 16.10 5.64
C VAL A 152 10.98 15.38 6.85
N ILE A 153 10.81 16.06 8.00
CA ILE A 153 10.11 15.52 9.17
C ILE A 153 8.66 15.22 8.83
N LYS A 154 7.93 16.15 8.20
CA LYS A 154 6.55 15.95 7.76
C LYS A 154 6.41 14.81 6.74
N LEU A 155 7.33 14.68 5.79
CA LEU A 155 7.37 13.55 4.85
C LEU A 155 7.67 12.20 5.53
N ARG A 156 8.49 12.16 6.59
CA ARG A 156 8.75 10.93 7.37
C ARG A 156 7.53 10.45 8.17
N ILE A 157 6.61 11.36 8.49
CA ILE A 157 5.35 11.06 9.22
C ILE A 157 4.24 10.60 8.27
N ALA A 158 4.27 11.00 6.99
CA ALA A 158 3.24 10.67 6.01
C ALA A 158 3.19 9.18 5.66
N ARG A 159 2.09 8.49 6.05
CA ARG A 159 1.76 7.12 5.64
C ARG A 159 0.27 6.96 5.33
N PHE A 160 -0.04 6.15 4.33
CA PHE A 160 -1.41 5.86 3.88
C PHE A 160 -1.54 4.38 3.52
N LEU A 161 -2.30 3.57 4.26
CA LEU A 161 -2.61 2.17 3.88
C LEU A 161 -3.96 1.65 4.51
N ARG A 162 -4.58 0.57 3.95
CA ARG A 162 -6.06 0.36 3.72
C ARG A 162 -6.94 -0.90 4.40
N THR A 163 -7.66 -2.13 4.14
CA THR A 163 -8.78 -3.08 3.42
C THR A 163 -9.06 -3.67 1.94
N ARG A 164 -10.35 -3.72 1.40
CA ARG A 164 -11.05 -4.85 0.67
C ARG A 164 -12.39 -4.72 -0.21
N GLU A 165 -12.88 -3.62 -0.83
CA GLU A 165 -14.13 -3.66 -1.72
C GLU A 165 -13.99 -4.53 -3.03
N HIS A 166 -12.90 -5.29 -3.14
CA HIS A 166 -12.58 -6.22 -4.23
C HIS A 166 -13.52 -7.41 -4.24
N ASP A 167 -13.85 -7.86 -3.04
CA ASP A 167 -14.18 -9.26 -2.76
C ASP A 167 -15.61 -9.62 -3.24
N GLU A 168 -16.39 -8.63 -3.68
CA GLU A 168 -17.78 -8.76 -4.16
C GLU A 168 -17.90 -8.61 -5.70
N GLN A 169 -16.80 -8.30 -6.39
CA GLN A 169 -16.81 -8.04 -7.84
C GLN A 169 -16.12 -9.14 -8.67
N HIS A 170 -15.60 -10.18 -8.01
CA HIS A 170 -14.86 -11.29 -8.62
C HIS A 170 -15.39 -12.62 -8.09
N GLU A 171 -16.36 -13.20 -8.79
CA GLU A 171 -16.90 -14.54 -8.50
C GLU A 171 -15.82 -15.64 -8.61
N GLY A 172 -16.11 -16.82 -8.05
CA GLY A 172 -15.29 -18.03 -8.22
C GLY A 172 -13.99 -18.10 -7.40
N GLY A 173 -13.55 -17.02 -6.76
CA GLY A 173 -12.35 -17.03 -5.90
C GLY A 173 -11.03 -17.26 -6.66
N CYS A 174 -11.01 -16.99 -7.96
CA CYS A 174 -9.85 -17.19 -8.83
C CYS A 174 -8.69 -16.26 -8.45
N SER A 175 -7.59 -16.83 -7.96
CA SER A 175 -6.30 -16.15 -7.99
C SER A 175 -5.86 -16.05 -9.44
N GLN A 176 -5.85 -14.84 -10.02
CA GLN A 176 -5.57 -14.56 -11.45
C GLN A 176 -4.11 -14.82 -11.87
N VAL A 177 -3.61 -16.04 -11.64
CA VAL A 177 -2.27 -16.53 -11.99
C VAL A 177 -2.29 -17.10 -13.40
N CYS A 178 -2.63 -16.24 -14.37
CA CYS A 178 -2.55 -16.52 -15.81
C CYS A 178 -3.23 -17.83 -16.29
N ASP A 179 -4.37 -18.19 -15.69
CA ASP A 179 -5.16 -19.36 -16.09
C ASP A 179 -6.13 -18.97 -17.23
N PRO A 180 -6.05 -19.57 -18.43
CA PRO A 180 -6.82 -19.14 -19.61
C PRO A 180 -8.29 -19.61 -19.61
N ALA A 181 -8.80 -20.09 -18.47
CA ALA A 181 -10.15 -20.65 -18.30
C ALA A 181 -11.00 -19.89 -17.26
N CYS A 182 -10.70 -18.60 -17.03
CA CYS A 182 -11.40 -17.69 -16.12
C CYS A 182 -11.73 -16.35 -16.82
#